data_AF-A0A534M809-F1
#
_entry.id   AF-A0A534M809-F1
#
_cell.length_a   1.000
_cell.length_b   1.000
_cell.length_c   1.000
_cell.angle_alpha   90.00
_cell.angle_beta   90.00
_cell.angle_gamma   90.00
#
_symmetry.space_group_name_H-M   'P 1'
#
loop_
_entity.id
_entity.type
_entity.pdbx_description
1 polymer ?
#
loop_
_entity_poly.entity_id
_entity_poly.type
_entity_poly.pdbx_seq_one_letter_code
_entity_poly.pdbx_strand_id
1 'polypeptide(L)'
;MSENYQTVLNHLLFHKALISETEGGQRINRYLAMLNEIDQGMHVAVRDPFEKSVVAAFELVLERQMDPWEINLTPFTKLFLEKVKKEGTVNFVTAGKLVFLAWSILKLQSDKVLLNAMPPEAPPDDGAWDLDMFRDPADLDYNQVVLDGTATPLTEAIRREGRRAVTLMELMDAFDEARREA
;
A
#
# COMPACT_ATOMS: atom_id res chain seq x y z
N MET A 1 -12.98 28.99 -11.53
CA MET A 1 -12.58 27.58 -11.35
C MET A 1 -11.06 27.53 -11.42
N SER A 2 -10.42 26.99 -10.39
CA SER A 2 -8.96 26.83 -10.39
C SER A 2 -8.54 25.72 -11.36
N GLU A 3 -7.35 25.83 -11.95
CA GLU A 3 -6.80 24.82 -12.86
C GLU A 3 -6.76 23.43 -12.19
N ASN A 4 -6.38 23.37 -10.91
CA ASN A 4 -6.36 22.11 -10.14
C ASN A 4 -7.75 21.51 -9.90
N TYR A 5 -8.79 22.32 -9.73
CA TYR A 5 -10.15 21.80 -9.63
C TYR A 5 -10.53 21.01 -10.88
N GLN A 6 -10.19 21.55 -12.07
CA GLN A 6 -10.44 20.86 -13.33
C GLN A 6 -9.63 19.57 -13.43
N THR A 7 -8.38 19.54 -12.98
CA THR A 7 -7.56 18.33 -12.95
C THR A 7 -8.16 17.24 -12.06
N VAL A 8 -8.60 17.59 -10.85
CA VAL A 8 -9.24 16.65 -9.91
C VAL A 8 -10.59 16.18 -10.45
N LEU A 9 -11.38 17.07 -11.05
CA LEU A 9 -12.65 16.72 -11.69
C LEU A 9 -12.43 15.74 -12.84
N ASN A 10 -11.49 16.02 -13.73
CA ASN A 10 -11.16 15.15 -14.87
C ASN A 10 -10.68 13.78 -14.40
N HIS A 11 -9.88 13.74 -13.33
CA HIS A 11 -9.44 12.50 -12.69
C HIS A 11 -10.63 11.66 -12.22
N LEU A 12 -11.57 12.25 -11.48
CA LEU A 12 -12.77 11.55 -11.01
C LEU A 12 -13.67 11.09 -12.16
N LEU A 13 -13.83 11.91 -13.21
CA LEU A 13 -14.60 11.57 -14.40
C LEU A 13 -13.97 10.42 -15.18
N PHE A 14 -12.63 10.40 -15.29
CA PHE A 14 -11.91 9.29 -15.90
C PHE A 14 -12.19 7.97 -15.17
N HIS A 15 -12.05 7.96 -13.85
CA HIS A 15 -12.35 6.77 -13.05
C HIS A 15 -13.83 6.39 -13.09
N LYS A 16 -14.73 7.36 -13.20
CA LYS A 16 -16.17 7.08 -13.42
C LYS A 16 -16.40 6.34 -14.74
N ALA A 17 -15.70 6.72 -15.81
CA ALA A 17 -15.84 6.09 -17.12
C ALA A 17 -15.31 4.64 -17.15
N LEU A 18 -14.37 4.30 -16.27
CA LEU A 18 -13.78 2.96 -16.18
C LEU A 18 -14.63 1.96 -15.39
N ILE A 19 -15.54 2.42 -14.53
CA ILE A 19 -16.31 1.57 -13.61
C ILE A 19 -17.76 1.43 -14.09
N SER A 20 -18.30 0.20 -14.05
CA SER A 20 -19.72 -0.06 -14.33
C SER A 20 -20.62 0.66 -13.31
N GLU A 21 -21.77 1.19 -13.76
CA GLU A 21 -22.72 1.93 -12.91
C GLU A 21 -23.18 1.16 -11.66
N THR A 22 -23.11 -0.18 -11.69
CA THR A 22 -23.71 -1.07 -10.69
C THR A 22 -22.93 -1.23 -9.38
N GLU A 23 -21.59 -1.18 -9.35
CA GLU A 23 -20.82 -1.49 -8.12
C GLU A 23 -19.88 -0.38 -7.63
N GLY A 24 -19.53 0.63 -8.46
CA GLY A 24 -18.70 1.76 -8.01
C GLY A 24 -19.12 3.15 -8.49
N GLY A 25 -20.09 3.24 -9.41
CA GLY A 25 -20.58 4.51 -9.94
C GLY A 25 -21.23 5.42 -8.88
N GLN A 26 -21.95 4.86 -7.91
CA GLN A 26 -22.62 5.63 -6.85
C GLN A 26 -21.61 6.36 -5.95
N ARG A 27 -20.49 5.72 -5.61
CA ARG A 27 -19.43 6.32 -4.79
C ARG A 27 -18.75 7.49 -5.50
N ILE A 28 -18.40 7.32 -6.77
CA ILE A 28 -17.76 8.40 -7.54
C ILE A 28 -18.75 9.56 -7.73
N ASN A 29 -20.03 9.29 -7.94
CA ASN A 29 -21.05 10.35 -7.96
C ASN A 29 -21.10 11.13 -6.64
N ARG A 30 -20.96 10.45 -5.49
CA ARG A 30 -20.86 11.09 -4.17
C ARG A 30 -19.60 11.94 -4.04
N TYR A 31 -18.45 11.47 -4.52
CA TYR A 31 -17.20 12.25 -4.55
C TYR A 31 -17.31 13.49 -5.43
N LEU A 32 -17.94 13.38 -6.61
CA LEU A 32 -18.20 14.51 -7.50
C LEU A 32 -19.11 15.56 -6.84
N ALA A 33 -20.15 15.12 -6.12
CA ALA A 33 -21.02 16.02 -5.37
C ALA A 33 -20.24 16.77 -4.28
N MET A 34 -19.44 16.06 -3.46
CA MET A 34 -18.61 16.68 -2.42
C MET A 34 -17.58 17.66 -3.01
N LEU A 35 -16.92 17.30 -4.11
CA LEU A 35 -15.98 18.20 -4.80
C LEU A 35 -16.66 19.48 -5.27
N ASN A 36 -17.89 19.39 -5.78
CA ASN A 36 -18.67 20.56 -6.20
C ASN A 36 -19.12 21.42 -5.01
N GLU A 37 -19.50 20.82 -3.88
CA GLU A 37 -19.84 21.56 -2.66
C GLU A 37 -18.63 22.36 -2.12
N ILE A 38 -17.43 21.77 -2.18
CA ILE A 38 -16.16 22.43 -1.81
C ILE A 38 -15.88 23.64 -2.72
N ASP A 39 -16.01 23.52 -4.05
CA ASP A 39 -15.79 24.63 -4.99
C ASP A 39 -16.78 25.78 -4.80
N GLN A 40 -18.01 25.47 -4.38
CA GLN A 40 -19.03 26.47 -4.05
C GLN A 40 -18.83 27.14 -2.69
N GLY A 41 -17.78 26.76 -1.93
CA GLY A 41 -17.53 27.28 -0.59
C GLY A 41 -18.59 26.87 0.43
N MET A 42 -19.37 25.85 0.13
CA MET A 42 -20.34 25.30 1.08
C MET A 42 -19.59 24.39 2.05
N HIS A 43 -19.74 24.64 3.36
CA HIS A 43 -19.29 23.68 4.35
C HIS A 43 -20.08 22.39 4.17
N VAL A 44 -19.43 21.35 3.64
CA VAL A 44 -20.00 20.02 3.56
C VAL A 44 -20.33 19.60 5.00
N ALA A 45 -21.60 19.63 5.37
CA ALA A 45 -22.07 19.23 6.70
C ALA A 45 -22.04 17.70 6.78
N VAL A 46 -20.83 17.15 6.75
CA VAL A 46 -20.62 15.71 6.73
C VAL A 46 -20.87 15.14 8.12
N ARG A 47 -21.79 14.19 8.23
CA ARG A 47 -22.01 13.41 9.46
C ARG A 47 -21.08 12.20 9.56
N ASP A 48 -20.73 11.58 8.43
CA ASP A 48 -19.88 10.39 8.37
C ASP A 48 -18.37 10.73 8.53
N PRO A 49 -17.66 10.16 9.52
CA PRO A 49 -16.21 10.32 9.67
C PRO A 49 -15.38 9.98 8.42
N PHE A 50 -15.86 9.05 7.60
CA PHE A 50 -15.19 8.68 6.35
C PHE A 50 -15.29 9.80 5.31
N GLU A 51 -16.50 10.26 5.03
CA GLU A 51 -16.72 11.37 4.11
C GLU A 51 -15.96 12.64 4.56
N LYS A 52 -15.78 12.86 5.87
CA LYS A 52 -14.94 13.97 6.39
C LYS A 52 -13.48 13.81 5.98
N SER A 53 -12.97 12.58 6.04
CA SER A 53 -11.60 12.26 5.64
C SER A 53 -11.41 12.44 4.12
N VAL A 54 -12.43 12.10 3.32
CA VAL A 54 -12.45 12.33 1.87
C VAL A 54 -12.44 13.83 1.54
N VAL A 55 -13.32 14.61 2.20
CA VAL A 55 -13.39 16.07 2.03
C VAL A 55 -12.05 16.72 2.39
N ALA A 56 -11.48 16.37 3.55
CA ALA A 56 -10.18 16.90 3.97
C ALA A 56 -9.06 16.56 2.97
N ALA A 57 -9.12 15.40 2.32
CA ALA A 57 -8.16 15.01 1.30
C ALA A 57 -8.33 15.83 0.02
N PHE A 58 -9.57 16.04 -0.45
CA PHE A 58 -9.86 16.88 -1.61
C PHE A 58 -9.44 18.33 -1.37
N GLU A 59 -9.81 18.90 -0.24
CA GLU A 59 -9.38 20.24 0.15
C GLU A 59 -7.85 20.36 0.18
N LEU A 60 -7.15 19.38 0.76
CA LEU A 60 -5.69 19.40 0.79
C LEU A 60 -5.06 19.34 -0.61
N VAL A 61 -5.58 18.49 -1.49
CA VAL A 61 -5.10 18.38 -2.88
C VAL A 61 -5.32 19.70 -3.63
N LEU A 62 -6.49 20.32 -3.45
CA LEU A 62 -6.83 21.61 -4.08
C LEU A 62 -5.99 22.77 -3.52
N GLU A 63 -5.87 22.88 -2.19
CA GLU A 63 -5.10 23.93 -1.50
C GLU A 63 -3.61 23.88 -1.85
N ARG A 64 -3.05 22.67 -1.95
CA ARG A 64 -1.61 22.45 -2.19
C ARG A 64 -1.27 22.20 -3.65
N GLN A 65 -2.25 22.26 -4.54
CA GLN A 65 -2.05 22.07 -5.98
C GLN A 65 -1.37 20.73 -6.30
N MET A 66 -1.75 19.66 -5.60
CA MET A 66 -1.18 18.34 -5.81
C MET A 66 -1.76 17.68 -7.06
N ASP A 67 -0.94 16.90 -7.76
CA ASP A 67 -1.40 16.11 -8.89
C ASP A 67 -2.26 14.92 -8.40
N PRO A 68 -3.54 14.81 -8.80
CA PRO A 68 -4.38 13.68 -8.41
C PRO A 68 -3.95 12.34 -9.02
N TRP A 69 -3.11 12.35 -10.07
CA TRP A 69 -2.55 11.13 -10.67
C TRP A 69 -1.29 10.64 -9.97
N GLU A 70 -0.56 11.56 -9.32
CA GLU A 70 0.71 11.26 -8.64
C GLU A 70 0.78 11.97 -7.28
N ILE A 71 0.15 11.36 -6.27
CA ILE A 71 0.23 11.84 -4.89
C ILE A 71 1.46 11.25 -4.21
N ASN A 72 2.40 12.14 -3.83
CA ASN A 72 3.49 11.74 -2.94
C ASN A 72 2.98 11.59 -1.50
N LEU A 73 2.89 10.34 -1.03
CA LEU A 73 2.36 10.02 0.29
C LEU A 73 3.14 10.68 1.44
N THR A 74 4.46 10.85 1.31
CA THR A 74 5.29 11.37 2.41
C THR A 74 4.89 12.80 2.84
N PRO A 75 4.87 13.81 1.95
CA PRO A 75 4.38 15.13 2.28
C PRO A 75 2.87 15.16 2.47
N PHE A 76 2.11 14.37 1.70
CA PHE A 76 0.65 14.33 1.81
C PHE A 76 0.20 13.93 3.22
N THR A 77 0.69 12.82 3.76
CA THR A 77 0.27 12.32 5.08
C THR A 77 0.59 13.31 6.18
N LYS A 78 1.74 13.99 6.12
CA LYS A 78 2.10 15.03 7.12
C LYS A 78 1.09 16.17 7.11
N LEU A 79 0.82 16.73 5.93
CA LEU A 79 -0.10 17.86 5.78
C LEU A 79 -1.54 17.48 6.10
N PHE A 80 -1.96 16.28 5.70
CA PHE A 80 -3.28 15.74 6.02
C PHE A 80 -3.48 15.60 7.53
N LEU A 81 -2.52 15.02 8.24
CA LEU A 81 -2.60 14.90 9.70
C LEU A 81 -2.61 16.26 10.40
N GLU A 82 -1.87 17.25 9.89
CA GLU A 82 -1.92 18.62 10.41
C GLU A 82 -3.29 19.27 10.21
N LYS A 83 -3.92 19.08 9.04
CA LYS A 83 -5.26 19.60 8.73
C LYS A 83 -6.32 18.96 9.61
N VAL A 84 -6.33 17.63 9.72
CA VAL A 84 -7.23 16.88 10.60
C VAL A 84 -7.06 17.30 12.07
N LYS A 85 -5.82 17.52 12.53
CA LYS A 85 -5.54 18.02 13.89
C LYS A 85 -6.11 19.42 14.15
N LYS A 86 -6.12 20.30 13.16
CA LYS A 86 -6.62 21.68 13.27
C LYS A 86 -8.15 21.75 13.25
N GLU A 87 -8.82 20.85 12.54
CA GLU A 87 -10.28 20.84 12.40
C GLU A 87 -11.03 20.17 13.56
N GLY A 88 -10.38 19.33 14.38
CA GLY A 88 -10.99 18.83 15.61
C GLY A 88 -10.43 17.50 16.14
N THR A 89 -10.53 17.33 17.46
CA THR A 89 -9.90 16.31 18.33
C THR A 89 -9.49 15.00 17.66
N VAL A 90 -8.17 14.82 17.48
CA VAL A 90 -7.58 13.51 17.20
C VAL A 90 -8.01 12.53 18.28
N ASN A 91 -8.68 11.45 17.88
CA ASN A 91 -9.02 10.36 18.78
C ASN A 91 -7.76 9.53 19.07
N PHE A 92 -7.01 9.92 20.10
CA PHE A 92 -5.78 9.24 20.52
C PHE A 92 -6.00 7.77 20.91
N VAL A 93 -7.22 7.38 21.29
CA VAL A 93 -7.55 5.98 21.56
C VAL A 93 -7.49 5.17 20.26
N THR A 94 -8.08 5.68 19.19
CA THR A 94 -8.02 5.04 17.86
C THR A 94 -6.59 5.06 17.29
N ALA A 95 -5.89 6.20 17.41
CA ALA A 95 -4.50 6.30 16.95
C ALA A 95 -3.57 5.32 17.69
N GLY A 96 -3.74 5.16 19.01
CA GLY A 96 -2.99 4.19 19.81
C GLY A 96 -3.24 2.75 19.38
N LYS A 97 -4.50 2.39 19.09
CA LYS A 97 -4.84 1.06 18.56
C LYS A 97 -4.19 0.78 17.20
N LEU A 98 -4.16 1.76 16.31
CA LEU A 98 -3.51 1.63 15.00
C LEU A 98 -1.99 1.44 15.13
N VAL A 99 -1.33 2.19 16.01
CA VAL A 99 0.10 2.01 16.29
C VAL A 99 0.37 0.62 16.88
N PHE A 100 -0.49 0.16 17.80
CA PHE A 100 -0.38 -1.18 18.39
C PHE A 100 -0.53 -2.28 17.34
N LEU A 101 -1.55 -2.20 16.48
CA LEU A 101 -1.77 -3.18 15.40
C LEU A 101 -0.60 -3.23 14.41
N ALA A 102 -0.10 -2.07 13.98
CA ALA A 102 1.06 -1.99 13.11
C ALA A 102 2.30 -2.66 13.74
N TRP A 103 2.55 -2.41 15.03
CA TRP A 103 3.62 -3.07 15.76
C TRP A 103 3.39 -4.58 15.90
N SER A 104 2.16 -5.02 16.20
CA SER A 104 1.83 -6.45 16.29
C SER A 104 2.09 -7.18 14.98
N ILE A 105 1.69 -6.60 13.84
CA ILE A 105 1.94 -7.17 12.51
C ILE A 105 3.44 -7.26 12.24
N LEU A 106 4.18 -6.18 12.49
CA LEU A 106 5.63 -6.14 12.28
C LEU A 106 6.35 -7.19 13.14
N LYS A 107 5.92 -7.37 14.39
CA LYS A 107 6.42 -8.40 15.28
C LYS A 107 6.13 -9.80 14.73
N LEU A 108 4.89 -10.05 14.31
CA LEU A 108 4.48 -11.34 13.72
C LEU A 108 5.31 -11.67 12.47
N GLN A 109 5.54 -10.68 11.62
CA GLN A 109 6.41 -10.83 10.44
C GLN A 109 7.87 -11.11 10.83
N SER A 110 8.39 -10.40 11.83
CA SER A 110 9.76 -10.61 12.32
C SER A 110 9.93 -12.00 12.93
N ASP A 111 8.98 -12.45 13.75
CA ASP A 111 8.98 -13.78 14.36
C ASP A 111 8.93 -14.87 13.26
N LYS A 112 8.10 -14.68 12.22
CA LYS A 112 8.04 -15.59 11.08
C LYS A 112 9.37 -15.67 10.30
N VAL A 113 10.00 -14.52 10.05
CA VAL A 113 11.33 -14.47 9.40
C VAL A 113 12.37 -15.20 10.25
N LEU A 114 12.34 -14.98 11.57
CA LEU A 114 13.25 -15.64 12.51
C LEU A 114 13.07 -17.16 12.49
N LEU A 115 11.83 -17.66 12.56
CA LEU A 115 11.53 -19.10 12.47
C LEU A 115 11.99 -19.71 11.15
N ASN A 116 11.78 -19.01 10.03
CA ASN A 116 12.22 -19.47 8.72
C ASN A 116 13.75 -19.44 8.55
N ALA A 117 14.45 -18.57 9.29
CA ALA A 117 15.90 -18.48 9.28
C ALA A 117 16.56 -19.47 10.25
N MET A 118 15.79 -20.13 11.13
CA MET A 118 16.33 -21.20 11.97
C MET A 118 16.77 -22.36 11.07
N PRO A 119 17.98 -22.91 11.28
CA PRO A 119 18.39 -24.13 10.59
C PRO A 119 17.35 -25.22 10.84
N PRO A 120 17.04 -26.07 9.84
CA PRO A 120 16.21 -27.23 10.08
C PRO A 120 16.81 -28.05 11.22
N GLU A 121 15.94 -28.52 12.12
CA GLU A 121 16.36 -29.42 13.19
C GLU A 121 17.08 -30.60 12.55
N ALA A 122 18.31 -30.88 13.00
CA ALA A 122 19.10 -31.96 12.43
C ALA A 122 18.24 -33.23 12.46
N PRO A 123 18.15 -34.00 11.36
CA PRO A 123 17.39 -35.24 11.37
C PRO A 123 17.88 -36.07 12.56
N PRO A 124 16.96 -36.71 13.32
CA PRO A 124 17.38 -37.62 14.37
C PRO A 124 18.35 -38.62 13.74
N ASP A 125 19.54 -38.78 14.33
CA ASP A 125 20.52 -39.77 13.93
C ASP A 125 19.84 -41.14 14.03
N ASP A 126 19.33 -41.62 12.90
CA ASP A 126 18.61 -42.87 12.76
C ASP A 126 19.57 -44.05 12.60
N GLY A 127 20.88 -43.83 12.80
CA GLY A 127 21.90 -44.83 12.60
C GLY A 127 21.90 -45.39 11.17
N ALA A 128 21.35 -44.65 10.21
CA ALA A 128 21.42 -45.00 8.81
C ALA A 128 22.90 -45.05 8.40
N TRP A 129 23.28 -46.16 7.77
CA TRP A 129 24.63 -46.40 7.31
C TRP A 129 25.00 -45.28 6.32
N ASP A 130 26.20 -44.74 6.45
CA ASP A 130 26.73 -43.71 5.55
C ASP A 130 26.87 -44.29 4.13
N LEU A 131 25.78 -44.26 3.36
CA LEU A 131 25.69 -44.78 2.00
C LEU A 131 26.45 -43.91 1.00
N ASP A 132 26.88 -42.70 1.39
CA ASP A 132 27.76 -41.86 0.55
C ASP A 132 29.13 -42.52 0.33
N MET A 133 29.55 -43.45 1.19
CA MET A 133 30.78 -44.24 0.99
C MET A 133 30.70 -45.24 -0.18
N PHE A 134 29.49 -45.58 -0.65
CA PHE A 134 29.25 -46.56 -1.73
C PHE A 134 28.81 -45.92 -3.06
N ARG A 135 28.84 -44.59 -3.16
CA ARG A 135 28.43 -43.87 -4.37
C ARG A 135 29.58 -43.83 -5.38
N ASP A 136 29.36 -44.35 -6.59
CA ASP A 136 30.35 -44.34 -7.67
C ASP A 136 30.52 -42.88 -8.19
N PRO A 137 31.75 -42.35 -8.37
CA PRO A 137 31.98 -40.96 -8.77
C PRO A 137 31.38 -40.56 -10.12
N ALA A 138 30.90 -41.52 -10.92
CA ALA A 138 30.20 -41.26 -12.18
C ALA A 138 28.76 -40.72 -11.97
N ASP A 139 28.16 -40.90 -10.78
CA ASP A 139 26.81 -40.41 -10.47
C ASP A 139 26.79 -38.93 -10.01
N LEU A 140 27.95 -38.26 -10.01
CA LEU A 140 28.14 -36.88 -9.58
C LEU A 140 28.12 -35.85 -10.73
N ASP A 141 27.90 -36.29 -11.97
CA ASP A 141 28.44 -35.59 -13.15
C ASP A 141 27.48 -34.62 -13.87
N TYR A 142 26.68 -33.84 -13.13
CA TYR A 142 26.00 -32.70 -13.77
C TYR A 142 25.88 -31.49 -12.85
N ASN A 143 25.34 -31.68 -11.64
CA ASN A 143 25.19 -30.57 -10.70
C ASN A 143 26.54 -30.07 -10.19
N GLN A 144 27.51 -30.98 -9.98
CA GLN A 144 28.83 -30.61 -9.47
C GLN A 144 29.67 -29.91 -10.54
N VAL A 145 29.59 -30.34 -11.80
CA VAL A 145 30.22 -29.65 -12.95
C VAL A 145 29.64 -28.25 -13.16
N VAL A 146 28.34 -28.04 -12.90
CA VAL A 146 27.71 -26.71 -12.97
C VAL A 146 28.09 -25.81 -11.80
N LEU A 147 28.36 -26.39 -10.62
CA LEU A 147 28.81 -25.65 -9.43
C LEU A 147 30.32 -25.32 -9.48
N ASP A 148 31.13 -26.23 -10.02
CA ASP A 148 32.59 -26.09 -10.18
C ASP A 148 32.97 -25.35 -11.47
N GLY A 149 32.06 -25.33 -12.46
CA GLY A 149 32.19 -24.62 -13.72
C GLY A 149 31.98 -23.12 -13.53
N THR A 150 33.04 -22.36 -13.79
CA THR A 150 33.11 -20.89 -13.89
C THR A 150 31.75 -20.20 -13.83
N ALA A 151 31.43 -19.63 -12.66
CA ALA A 151 30.24 -18.82 -12.45
C ALA A 151 30.16 -17.74 -13.53
N THR A 152 29.34 -17.97 -14.56
CA THR A 152 29.01 -16.94 -15.54
C THR A 152 28.46 -15.76 -14.75
N PRO A 153 28.98 -14.53 -14.90
CA PRO A 153 28.44 -13.41 -14.15
C PRO A 153 26.98 -13.24 -14.55
N LEU A 154 26.08 -13.62 -13.65
CA LEU A 154 24.66 -13.40 -13.83
C LEU A 154 24.46 -11.89 -13.88
N THR A 155 24.20 -11.36 -15.08
CA THR A 155 23.83 -9.96 -15.23
C THR A 155 22.56 -9.74 -14.43
N GLU A 156 22.60 -8.85 -13.45
CA GLU A 156 21.42 -8.56 -12.64
C GLU A 156 20.28 -8.11 -13.56
N ALA A 157 19.11 -8.76 -13.43
CA ALA A 157 17.94 -8.34 -14.17
C ALA A 157 17.64 -6.88 -13.86
N ILE A 158 17.36 -6.07 -14.89
CA ILE A 158 17.03 -4.64 -14.72
C ILE A 158 15.86 -4.55 -13.73
N ARG A 159 16.17 -4.15 -12.49
CA ARG A 159 15.16 -3.89 -11.48
C ARG A 159 14.58 -2.51 -11.77
N ARG A 160 13.31 -2.46 -12.18
CA ARG A 160 12.59 -1.20 -12.18
C ARG A 160 12.51 -0.71 -10.74
N GLU A 161 12.89 0.54 -10.48
CA GLU A 161 12.55 1.17 -9.22
C GLU A 161 11.03 1.10 -9.09
N GLY A 162 10.53 0.34 -8.12
CA GLY A 162 9.10 0.08 -7.92
C GLY A 162 8.35 1.28 -7.37
N ARG A 163 8.57 2.48 -7.91
CA ARG A 163 7.83 3.68 -7.55
C ARG A 163 6.60 3.77 -8.44
N ARG A 164 5.53 3.10 -8.01
CA ARG A 164 4.20 3.35 -8.54
C ARG A 164 3.64 4.59 -7.85
N ALA A 165 3.34 5.63 -8.62
CA ALA A 165 2.60 6.79 -8.16
C ALA A 165 1.22 6.36 -7.63
N VAL A 166 0.82 6.88 -6.47
CA VAL A 166 -0.50 6.61 -5.88
C VAL A 166 -1.48 7.66 -6.38
N THR A 167 -2.60 7.22 -6.94
CA THR A 167 -3.65 8.15 -7.40
C THR A 167 -4.59 8.57 -6.26
N LEU A 168 -5.28 9.69 -6.44
CA LEU A 168 -6.30 10.17 -5.50
C LEU A 168 -7.41 9.14 -5.28
N MET A 169 -7.81 8.41 -6.32
CA MET A 169 -8.87 7.40 -6.22
C MET A 169 -8.41 6.19 -5.42
N GLU A 170 -7.19 5.72 -5.64
CA GLU A 170 -6.59 4.64 -4.85
C GLU A 170 -6.46 5.03 -3.37
N LEU A 171 -6.16 6.30 -3.08
CA LEU A 171 -6.14 6.81 -1.70
C LEU A 171 -7.54 6.75 -1.06
N MET A 172 -8.59 7.11 -1.80
CA MET A 172 -9.98 7.05 -1.32
C MET A 172 -10.46 5.61 -1.11
N ASP A 173 -10.09 4.71 -2.03
CA ASP A 173 -10.38 3.28 -1.90
C ASP A 173 -9.66 2.69 -0.67
N ALA A 174 -8.39 3.06 -0.44
CA ALA A 174 -7.65 2.63 0.74
C ALA A 174 -8.27 3.15 2.05
N PHE A 175 -8.81 4.37 2.06
CA PHE A 175 -9.54 4.89 3.22
C PHE A 175 -10.83 4.11 3.48
N ASP A 176 -11.56 3.72 2.42
CA ASP A 176 -12.80 2.97 2.55
C ASP A 176 -12.52 1.55 3.06
N GLU A 177 -11.47 0.92 2.54
CA GLU A 177 -11.05 -0.41 2.97
C GLU A 177 -10.60 -0.42 4.44
N ALA A 178 -9.75 0.54 4.83
CA ALA A 178 -9.31 0.68 6.22
C ALA A 178 -10.47 0.90 7.20
N ARG A 179 -11.58 1.53 6.75
CA ARG A 179 -12.80 1.67 7.54
C ARG A 179 -13.53 0.34 7.70
N ARG A 180 -13.61 -0.49 6.65
CA ARG A 180 -14.31 -1.78 6.70
C ARG A 180 -13.60 -2.79 7.61
N GLU A 181 -12.27 -2.67 7.71
CA GLU A 181 -11.44 -3.53 8.56
C GLU A 181 -11.37 -3.09 10.04
N ALA A 182 -11.86 -1.89 10.39
CA ALA A 182 -11.78 -1.29 11.73
C ALA A 182 -12.99 -1.63 12.64
#